data_AF-A0A8B9APU6-F1
#
_entry.id   AF-A0A8B9APU6-F1
#
_cell.length_a   1.000
_cell.length_b   1.000
_cell.length_c   1.000
_cell.angle_alpha   90.00
_cell.angle_beta   90.00
_cell.angle_gamma   90.00
#
_symmetry.space_group_name_H-M   'P 1'
#
loop_
_entity.id
_entity.type
_entity.pdbx_description
1 polymer ?
#
loop_
_entity_poly.entity_id
_entity_poly.type
_entity_poly.pdbx_seq_one_letter_code
_entity_poly.pdbx_strand_id
1 'polypeptide(L)'
;MYLHYMFIYHLFYLLQMFYFLHNMFSTGMGSIDNSSEENYSSEDEIVDDDNYNILLTATVGMVTEYYTKYIEKEPCRTSYQTGYKFVSEILHGNPYRCQQQFRMEKHVFINLCMELKIKYGLKASRYIPVEELVSMFLMILGHGFGNRMVQERFQHSGETVSRYFTHVLNAVLRMSKDIISPLDKEFKNIPSKIRDDHRWWPYFKDCIGAIDGTHIPVKISPSKQVPYIGRKGIPTQNVMACCDFDMRFTFVCAGWEGTAHDTRIFLDAIHRKELQFPHPPRGKYYLVDAGYPHMLGYMGPYKGERYHLPDFRRGSQPKGMHEIFNHAHSSLRCTIERTFGCWKSRWRMLSTMPNFSYHKQVQIVVASMAIHNFIRNHAIKDLEFQPYDDNEDLLPSDCLEINEPQEELSAEQSQILGNCEMDILRDHIASQLIAR
;
A
#
# COMPACT_ATOMS: atom_id res chain seq x y z
N MET A 1 -17.01 7.38 19.84
CA MET A 1 -17.11 8.68 20.56
C MET A 1 -18.11 9.64 19.90
N TYR A 2 -17.94 10.08 18.64
CA TYR A 2 -18.82 11.09 18.02
C TYR A 2 -20.32 10.72 17.97
N LEU A 3 -20.66 9.46 17.66
CA LEU A 3 -22.06 8.97 17.70
C LEU A 3 -22.63 8.94 19.12
N HIS A 4 -21.80 8.66 20.13
CA HIS A 4 -22.22 8.67 21.53
C HIS A 4 -22.46 10.10 22.02
N TYR A 5 -21.61 11.06 21.62
CA TYR A 5 -21.82 12.48 21.91
C TYR A 5 -23.07 13.03 21.22
N MET A 6 -23.35 12.64 19.97
CA MET A 6 -24.59 12.98 19.27
C MET A 6 -25.82 12.40 19.94
N PHE A 7 -25.76 11.16 20.43
CA PHE A 7 -26.86 10.54 21.17
C PHE A 7 -27.11 11.21 22.53
N ILE A 8 -26.04 11.58 23.25
CA ILE A 8 -26.12 12.33 24.51
C ILE A 8 -26.67 13.74 24.27
N TYR A 9 -26.24 14.42 23.20
CA TYR A 9 -26.81 15.72 22.80
C TYR A 9 -28.29 15.60 22.44
N HIS A 10 -28.69 14.54 21.73
CA HIS A 10 -30.08 14.24 21.41
C HIS A 10 -30.94 14.01 22.66
N LEU A 11 -30.42 13.21 23.59
CA LEU A 11 -31.11 12.91 24.83
C LEU A 11 -31.22 14.16 25.71
N PHE A 12 -30.19 14.99 25.76
CA PHE A 12 -30.19 16.26 26.48
C PHE A 12 -31.22 17.24 25.90
N TYR A 13 -31.30 17.38 24.58
CA TYR A 13 -32.29 18.25 23.92
C TYR A 13 -33.73 17.77 24.16
N LEU A 14 -33.96 16.47 24.10
CA LEU A 14 -35.28 15.88 24.39
C LEU A 14 -35.64 16.05 25.87
N LEU A 15 -34.70 15.84 26.79
CA LEU A 15 -34.91 16.06 28.22
C LEU A 15 -35.18 17.54 28.55
N GLN A 16 -34.51 18.46 27.86
CA GLN A 16 -34.74 19.90 28.02
C GLN A 16 -36.11 20.31 27.48
N MET A 17 -36.56 19.73 26.37
CA MET A 17 -37.93 19.87 25.86
C MET A 17 -38.97 19.31 26.85
N PHE A 18 -38.76 18.11 27.40
CA PHE A 18 -39.66 17.51 28.38
C PHE A 18 -39.69 18.28 29.70
N TYR A 19 -38.54 18.76 30.19
CA TYR A 19 -38.45 19.57 31.41
C TYR A 19 -39.15 20.92 31.27
N PHE A 20 -39.06 21.53 30.08
CA PHE A 20 -39.74 22.80 29.78
C PHE A 20 -41.26 22.59 29.70
N LEU A 21 -41.72 21.54 29.01
CA LEU A 21 -43.13 21.15 28.95
C LEU A 21 -43.69 20.80 30.35
N HIS A 22 -42.95 20.03 31.15
CA HIS A 22 -43.37 19.65 32.51
C HIS A 22 -43.51 20.88 33.42
N ASN A 23 -42.56 21.82 33.40
CA ASN A 23 -42.67 23.02 34.22
C ASN A 23 -43.88 23.87 33.81
N MET A 24 -44.21 23.92 32.52
CA MET A 24 -45.37 24.65 31.99
C MET A 24 -46.70 24.06 32.46
N PHE A 25 -46.83 22.72 32.48
CA PHE A 25 -48.01 22.05 33.02
C PHE A 25 -48.09 22.13 34.56
N SER A 26 -46.95 22.14 35.25
CA SER A 26 -46.91 22.32 36.71
C SER A 26 -47.22 23.74 37.17
N THR A 27 -46.91 24.78 36.37
CA THR A 27 -47.30 26.17 36.66
C THR A 27 -48.75 26.50 36.27
N GLY A 28 -49.40 25.67 35.44
CA GLY A 28 -50.80 25.85 35.01
C GLY A 28 -51.85 25.10 35.83
N MET A 29 -51.47 24.28 36.80
CA MET A 29 -52.41 23.61 37.72
C MET A 29 -52.05 23.95 39.17
N GLY A 30 -52.33 25.18 39.57
CA GLY A 30 -52.45 25.56 40.97
C GLY A 30 -53.74 24.98 41.57
N SER A 31 -53.60 24.33 42.72
CA SER A 31 -54.58 23.56 43.49
C SER A 31 -56.00 24.16 43.56
N ILE A 32 -57.00 23.38 43.14
CA ILE A 32 -58.40 23.57 43.57
C ILE A 32 -58.58 22.79 44.89
N ASP A 33 -58.39 23.46 46.02
CA ASP A 33 -58.90 23.02 47.31
C ASP A 33 -60.27 23.67 47.55
N ASN A 34 -61.27 22.82 47.78
CA ASN A 34 -62.65 23.18 48.09
C ASN A 34 -62.76 23.83 49.49
N SER A 35 -63.10 25.11 49.57
CA SER A 35 -64.07 25.63 50.56
C SER A 35 -64.38 27.12 50.38
N SER A 36 -65.70 27.41 50.39
CA SER A 36 -66.41 28.66 50.73
C SER A 36 -66.33 29.89 49.81
N GLU A 37 -67.51 30.17 49.23
CA GLU A 37 -68.19 31.45 48.93
C GLU A 37 -67.36 32.75 48.91
N GLU A 38 -67.31 33.44 47.77
CA GLU A 38 -68.02 34.72 47.52
C GLU A 38 -67.54 35.39 46.22
N ASN A 39 -68.51 35.64 45.32
CA ASN A 39 -68.74 36.89 44.57
C ASN A 39 -67.75 37.48 43.52
N TYR A 40 -68.37 37.83 42.38
CA TYR A 40 -68.06 38.85 41.36
C TYR A 40 -67.11 38.56 40.17
N SER A 41 -67.72 38.83 39.01
CA SER A 41 -67.17 39.44 37.80
C SER A 41 -66.30 38.59 36.88
N SER A 42 -66.90 38.25 35.75
CA SER A 42 -66.27 37.98 34.47
C SER A 42 -65.18 39.00 34.13
N GLU A 43 -63.92 38.60 34.24
CA GLU A 43 -62.82 39.17 33.47
C GLU A 43 -62.05 38.03 32.81
N ASP A 44 -61.92 38.15 31.49
CA ASP A 44 -61.31 37.19 30.59
C ASP A 44 -59.86 36.90 30.97
N GLU A 45 -59.54 35.67 31.39
CA GLU A 45 -58.18 35.15 31.28
C GLU A 45 -57.92 34.81 29.81
N ILE A 46 -57.62 35.84 29.02
CA ILE A 46 -56.92 35.68 27.74
C ILE A 46 -55.52 35.19 28.11
N VAL A 47 -55.35 33.87 28.18
CA VAL A 47 -54.03 33.25 28.06
C VAL A 47 -53.46 33.80 26.77
N ASP A 48 -52.40 34.59 26.91
CA ASP A 48 -51.69 35.37 25.89
C ASP A 48 -51.48 34.56 24.60
N ASP A 49 -52.51 34.57 23.73
CA ASP A 49 -52.60 33.74 22.52
C ASP A 49 -51.44 34.06 21.57
N ASP A 50 -50.96 35.31 21.61
CA ASP A 50 -49.76 35.76 20.92
C ASP A 50 -48.50 35.04 21.43
N ASN A 51 -48.35 34.83 22.73
CA ASN A 51 -47.21 34.11 23.31
C ASN A 51 -47.24 32.62 22.99
N TYR A 52 -48.43 32.01 23.01
CA TYR A 52 -48.63 30.62 22.58
C TYR A 52 -48.30 30.46 21.09
N ASN A 53 -48.78 31.38 20.25
CA ASN A 53 -48.51 31.38 18.81
C ASN A 53 -47.03 31.63 18.48
N ILE A 54 -46.35 32.50 19.22
CA ILE A 54 -44.90 32.73 19.09
C ILE A 54 -44.12 31.45 19.46
N LEU A 55 -44.47 30.80 20.57
CA LEU A 55 -43.81 29.57 21.03
C LEU A 55 -44.06 28.39 20.08
N LEU A 56 -45.29 28.25 19.59
CA LEU A 56 -45.66 27.24 18.60
C LEU A 56 -44.88 27.45 17.30
N THR A 57 -44.79 28.69 16.82
CA THR A 57 -44.04 29.05 15.60
C THR A 57 -42.55 28.76 15.76
N ALA A 58 -41.94 29.11 16.91
CA ALA A 58 -40.54 28.82 17.19
C ALA A 58 -40.27 27.31 17.25
N THR A 59 -41.16 26.54 17.88
CA THR A 59 -41.03 25.08 18.00
C THR A 59 -41.17 24.41 16.64
N VAL A 60 -42.18 24.79 15.85
CA VAL A 60 -42.36 24.31 14.47
C VAL A 60 -41.17 24.69 13.59
N GLY A 61 -40.64 25.91 13.73
CA GLY A 61 -39.44 26.36 13.03
C GLY A 61 -38.22 25.50 13.34
N MET A 62 -37.95 25.23 14.62
CA MET A 62 -36.86 24.36 15.06
C MET A 62 -37.02 22.91 14.58
N VAL A 63 -38.23 22.36 14.68
CA VAL A 63 -38.52 20.99 14.20
C VAL A 63 -38.38 20.91 12.68
N THR A 64 -38.83 21.93 11.95
CA THR A 64 -38.72 22.01 10.49
C THR A 64 -37.26 22.16 10.06
N GLU A 65 -36.47 23.00 10.73
CA GLU A 65 -35.03 23.13 10.45
C GLU A 65 -34.28 21.82 10.75
N TYR A 66 -34.63 21.14 11.85
CA TYR A 66 -34.07 19.84 12.16
C TYR A 66 -34.47 18.78 11.11
N TYR A 67 -35.74 18.75 10.72
CA TYR A 67 -36.26 17.82 9.74
C TYR A 67 -35.59 18.02 8.38
N THR A 68 -35.55 19.25 7.88
CA THR A 68 -34.92 19.60 6.60
C THR A 68 -33.42 19.32 6.59
N LYS A 69 -32.72 19.55 7.71
CA LYS A 69 -31.26 19.38 7.80
C LYS A 69 -30.81 17.92 7.98
N TYR A 70 -31.58 17.10 8.68
CA TYR A 70 -31.14 15.76 9.09
C TYR A 70 -32.00 14.61 8.56
N ILE A 71 -33.28 14.86 8.25
CA ILE A 71 -34.24 13.84 7.80
C ILE A 71 -34.47 13.94 6.29
N GLU A 72 -34.79 15.11 5.77
CA GLU A 72 -34.98 15.35 4.34
C GLU A 72 -33.63 15.43 3.62
N LYS A 73 -33.11 14.28 3.22
CA LYS A 73 -31.80 14.18 2.57
C LYS A 73 -31.94 14.39 1.07
N GLU A 74 -31.47 15.55 0.59
CA GLU A 74 -31.29 15.77 -0.84
C GLU A 74 -30.25 14.79 -1.43
N PRO A 75 -30.58 14.07 -2.51
CA PRO A 75 -29.63 13.18 -3.17
C PRO A 75 -28.44 13.96 -3.75
N CYS A 76 -27.24 13.75 -3.19
CA CYS A 76 -26.01 14.43 -3.64
C CYS A 76 -25.36 13.77 -4.88
N ARG A 77 -25.59 12.46 -5.10
CA ARG A 77 -24.92 11.68 -6.17
C ARG A 77 -25.96 11.11 -7.12
N THR A 78 -26.33 11.92 -8.09
CA THR A 78 -27.46 11.69 -9.00
C THR A 78 -27.04 11.47 -10.45
N SER A 79 -25.74 11.27 -10.72
CA SER A 79 -25.29 11.02 -12.09
C SER A 79 -25.92 9.75 -12.66
N TYR A 80 -26.34 9.83 -13.92
CA TYR A 80 -26.86 8.69 -14.67
C TYR A 80 -25.81 7.60 -14.90
N GLN A 81 -24.53 7.98 -14.92
CA GLN A 81 -23.39 7.07 -15.05
C GLN A 81 -22.99 6.55 -13.67
N THR A 82 -23.65 5.47 -13.25
CA THR A 82 -23.33 4.77 -12.00
C THR A 82 -21.95 4.09 -12.07
N GLY A 83 -21.37 3.74 -10.91
CA GLY A 83 -20.12 2.99 -10.84
C GLY A 83 -20.16 1.69 -11.66
N TYR A 84 -21.25 0.93 -11.58
CA TYR A 84 -21.46 -0.27 -12.40
C TYR A 84 -21.40 0.02 -13.91
N LYS A 85 -22.13 1.05 -14.38
CA LYS A 85 -22.12 1.43 -15.80
C LYS A 85 -20.73 1.86 -16.26
N PHE A 86 -20.04 2.66 -15.45
CA PHE A 86 -18.67 3.08 -15.73
C PHE A 86 -17.71 1.90 -15.88
N VAL A 87 -17.76 0.93 -14.95
CA VAL A 87 -16.93 -0.28 -15.02
C VAL A 87 -17.30 -1.11 -16.25
N SER A 88 -18.60 -1.29 -16.53
CA SER A 88 -19.07 -2.00 -17.71
C SER A 88 -18.57 -1.36 -19.01
N GLU A 89 -18.59 -0.03 -19.13
CA GLU A 89 -18.06 0.69 -20.30
C GLU A 89 -16.54 0.51 -20.47
N ILE A 90 -15.78 0.40 -19.37
CA ILE A 90 -14.34 0.12 -19.44
C ILE A 90 -14.11 -1.31 -19.94
N LEU A 91 -14.85 -2.28 -19.41
CA LEU A 91 -14.68 -3.69 -19.74
C LEU A 91 -15.18 -4.02 -21.15
N HIS A 92 -16.26 -3.41 -21.62
CA HIS A 92 -16.86 -3.72 -22.92
C HIS A 92 -16.51 -2.71 -24.02
N GLY A 93 -15.83 -1.61 -23.67
CA GLY A 93 -15.36 -0.60 -24.62
C GLY A 93 -14.01 -0.93 -25.23
N ASN A 94 -13.25 0.13 -25.56
CA ASN A 94 -11.91 -0.02 -26.12
C ASN A 94 -10.98 -0.77 -25.13
N PRO A 95 -10.25 -1.81 -25.60
CA PRO A 95 -9.44 -2.68 -24.74
C PRO A 95 -8.34 -1.94 -23.95
N TYR A 96 -7.86 -0.80 -24.46
CA TYR A 96 -6.85 0.02 -23.78
C TYR A 96 -7.37 0.74 -22.54
N ARG A 97 -8.71 0.93 -22.41
CA ARG A 97 -9.29 1.62 -21.26
C ARG A 97 -9.01 0.92 -19.95
N CYS A 98 -8.99 -0.42 -19.95
CA CYS A 98 -8.69 -1.19 -18.75
C CYS A 98 -7.24 -0.93 -18.29
N GLN A 99 -6.28 -0.95 -19.22
CA GLN A 99 -4.89 -0.61 -18.90
C GLN A 99 -4.77 0.81 -18.34
N GLN A 100 -5.41 1.78 -18.99
CA GLN A 100 -5.34 3.18 -18.55
C GLN A 100 -5.99 3.39 -17.17
N GLN A 101 -7.14 2.78 -16.91
CA GLN A 101 -7.90 3.04 -15.69
C GLN A 101 -7.46 2.16 -14.52
N PHE A 102 -7.16 0.88 -14.78
CA PHE A 102 -6.89 -0.13 -13.76
C PHE A 102 -5.43 -0.60 -13.73
N ARG A 103 -4.57 -0.06 -14.61
CA ARG A 103 -3.11 -0.35 -14.69
C ARG A 103 -2.79 -1.81 -15.00
N MET A 104 -3.71 -2.51 -15.68
CA MET A 104 -3.57 -3.89 -16.14
C MET A 104 -4.54 -4.20 -17.28
N GLU A 105 -4.21 -5.24 -18.05
CA GLU A 105 -5.03 -5.71 -19.18
C GLU A 105 -6.40 -6.23 -18.70
N LYS A 106 -7.41 -6.19 -19.57
CA LYS A 106 -8.78 -6.59 -19.24
C LYS A 106 -8.87 -8.00 -18.69
N HIS A 107 -8.20 -8.98 -19.31
CA HIS A 107 -8.27 -10.36 -18.85
C HIS A 107 -7.57 -10.54 -17.49
N VAL A 108 -6.48 -9.82 -17.25
CA VAL A 108 -5.79 -9.80 -15.93
C VAL A 108 -6.71 -9.22 -14.86
N PHE A 109 -7.41 -8.12 -15.15
CA PHE A 109 -8.38 -7.54 -14.20
C PHE A 109 -9.52 -8.51 -13.86
N ILE A 110 -10.09 -9.18 -14.87
CA ILE A 110 -11.16 -10.16 -14.67
C ILE A 110 -10.65 -11.33 -13.84
N ASN A 111 -9.47 -11.85 -14.14
CA ASN A 111 -8.83 -12.93 -13.38
C ASN A 111 -8.58 -12.50 -11.93
N LEU A 112 -8.10 -11.28 -11.69
CA LEU A 112 -7.90 -10.74 -10.34
C LEU A 112 -9.22 -10.70 -9.55
N CYS A 113 -10.30 -10.21 -10.16
CA CYS A 113 -11.61 -10.16 -9.52
C CYS A 113 -12.12 -11.56 -9.14
N MET A 114 -11.98 -12.53 -10.05
CA MET A 114 -12.35 -13.92 -9.79
C MET A 114 -11.51 -14.55 -8.69
N GLU A 115 -10.18 -14.38 -8.75
CA GLU A 115 -9.24 -14.91 -7.77
C GLU A 115 -9.54 -14.36 -6.36
N LEU A 116 -9.71 -13.04 -6.24
CA LEU A 116 -10.06 -12.38 -4.97
C LEU A 116 -11.40 -12.85 -4.42
N LYS A 117 -12.39 -13.08 -5.30
CA LYS A 117 -13.72 -13.57 -4.91
C LYS A 117 -13.68 -15.02 -4.44
N ILE A 118 -13.07 -15.91 -5.22
CA ILE A 118 -13.13 -17.36 -5.03
C ILE A 118 -12.16 -17.82 -3.93
N LYS A 119 -10.90 -17.39 -3.98
CA LYS A 119 -9.86 -17.88 -3.07
C LYS A 119 -9.68 -17.00 -1.84
N TYR A 120 -9.86 -15.68 -1.99
CA TYR A 120 -9.54 -14.73 -0.92
C TYR A 120 -10.76 -14.07 -0.29
N GLY A 121 -11.97 -14.57 -0.56
CA GLY A 121 -13.19 -14.25 0.16
C GLY A 121 -13.70 -12.81 -0.02
N LEU A 122 -13.34 -12.13 -1.11
CA LEU A 122 -13.90 -10.82 -1.45
C LEU A 122 -15.37 -11.00 -1.87
N LYS A 123 -16.29 -10.42 -1.10
CA LYS A 123 -17.74 -10.54 -1.34
C LYS A 123 -18.26 -9.26 -1.98
N ALA A 124 -19.11 -9.43 -2.99
CA ALA A 124 -19.95 -8.35 -3.50
C ALA A 124 -20.89 -7.86 -2.38
N SER A 125 -21.30 -6.60 -2.50
CA SER A 125 -22.40 -6.06 -1.70
C SER A 125 -23.72 -6.27 -2.44
N ARG A 126 -24.86 -6.02 -1.78
CA ARG A 126 -26.20 -6.18 -2.36
C ARG A 126 -26.38 -5.46 -3.69
N TYR A 127 -25.72 -4.31 -3.85
CA TYR A 127 -25.88 -3.44 -5.02
C TYR A 127 -24.55 -3.13 -5.75
N ILE A 128 -23.43 -3.69 -5.29
CA ILE A 128 -22.11 -3.30 -5.79
C ILE A 128 -21.30 -4.59 -6.05
N PRO A 129 -21.02 -4.90 -7.33
CA PRO A 129 -20.33 -6.13 -7.70
C PRO A 129 -18.83 -6.05 -7.38
N VAL A 130 -18.16 -7.20 -7.38
CA VAL A 130 -16.73 -7.31 -7.02
C VAL A 130 -15.86 -6.46 -7.93
N GLU A 131 -16.17 -6.45 -9.22
CA GLU A 131 -15.47 -5.69 -10.24
C GLU A 131 -15.46 -4.21 -9.87
N GLU A 132 -16.58 -3.66 -9.41
CA GLU A 132 -16.67 -2.26 -9.00
C GLU A 132 -15.87 -1.97 -7.72
N LEU A 133 -15.87 -2.88 -6.74
CA LEU A 133 -15.03 -2.78 -5.55
C LEU A 133 -13.54 -2.72 -5.92
N VAL A 134 -13.10 -3.65 -6.78
CA VAL A 134 -11.71 -3.74 -7.23
C VAL A 134 -11.34 -2.54 -8.10
N SER A 135 -12.23 -2.06 -8.97
CA SER A 135 -12.01 -0.85 -9.76
C SER A 135 -11.79 0.39 -8.91
N MET A 136 -12.59 0.61 -7.86
CA MET A 136 -12.38 1.72 -6.92
C MET A 136 -10.99 1.63 -6.27
N PHE A 137 -10.60 0.43 -5.82
CA PHE A 137 -9.32 0.18 -5.19
C PHE A 137 -8.13 0.45 -6.13
N LEU A 138 -8.18 -0.08 -7.36
CA LEU A 138 -7.12 0.08 -8.37
C LEU A 138 -7.00 1.52 -8.85
N MET A 139 -8.10 2.27 -8.99
CA MET A 139 -8.02 3.68 -9.37
C MET A 139 -7.37 4.53 -8.27
N ILE A 140 -7.61 4.21 -7.01
CA ILE A 140 -6.93 4.86 -5.88
C ILE A 140 -5.43 4.54 -5.90
N LEU A 141 -5.05 3.27 -6.05
CA LEU A 141 -3.65 2.83 -6.12
C LEU A 141 -2.88 3.39 -7.32
N GLY A 142 -3.44 3.21 -8.53
CA GLY A 142 -2.79 3.49 -9.79
C GLY A 142 -2.71 4.97 -10.12
N HIS A 143 -3.74 5.75 -9.76
CA HIS A 143 -3.80 7.17 -10.09
C HIS A 143 -3.57 8.09 -8.90
N GLY A 144 -3.54 7.55 -7.68
CA GLY A 144 -3.48 8.37 -6.46
C GLY A 144 -4.76 9.18 -6.25
N PHE A 145 -5.90 8.72 -6.78
CA PHE A 145 -7.16 9.45 -6.65
C PHE A 145 -7.60 9.51 -5.18
N GLY A 146 -7.88 10.74 -4.73
CA GLY A 146 -8.43 10.97 -3.41
C GLY A 146 -9.85 10.42 -3.30
N ASN A 147 -10.26 10.11 -2.07
CA ASN A 147 -11.59 9.55 -1.79
C ASN A 147 -12.73 10.38 -2.44
N ARG A 148 -12.63 11.71 -2.46
CA ARG A 148 -13.62 12.60 -3.11
C ARG A 148 -13.77 12.37 -4.62
N MET A 149 -12.67 12.13 -5.34
CA MET A 149 -12.74 11.88 -6.78
C MET A 149 -13.40 10.54 -7.10
N VAL A 150 -13.14 9.53 -6.27
CA VAL A 150 -13.76 8.20 -6.42
C VAL A 150 -15.24 8.25 -6.05
N GLN A 151 -15.60 9.03 -5.02
CA GLN A 151 -17.00 9.30 -4.68
C GLN A 151 -17.77 9.87 -5.88
N GLU A 152 -17.17 10.83 -6.58
CA GLU A 152 -17.77 11.42 -7.77
C GLU A 152 -17.79 10.44 -8.95
N ARG A 153 -16.72 9.69 -9.18
CA ARG A 153 -16.67 8.75 -10.31
C ARG A 153 -17.67 7.59 -10.16
N PHE A 154 -17.77 7.01 -8.98
CA PHE A 154 -18.56 5.80 -8.74
C PHE A 154 -19.94 6.08 -8.14
N GLN A 155 -20.23 7.35 -7.83
CA GLN A 155 -21.49 7.79 -7.26
C GLN A 155 -21.81 7.13 -5.89
N HIS A 156 -20.77 6.90 -5.08
CA HIS A 156 -20.88 6.36 -3.71
C HIS A 156 -20.43 7.34 -2.65
N SER A 157 -20.93 7.20 -1.42
CA SER A 157 -20.46 8.01 -0.28
C SER A 157 -18.98 7.73 0.05
N GLY A 158 -18.30 8.69 0.67
CA GLY A 158 -16.89 8.53 1.02
C GLY A 158 -16.63 7.42 2.03
N GLU A 159 -17.60 7.19 2.91
CA GLU A 159 -17.60 6.06 3.83
C GLU A 159 -17.66 4.72 3.07
N THR A 160 -18.53 4.63 2.06
CA THR A 160 -18.65 3.44 1.20
C THR A 160 -17.35 3.14 0.46
N VAL A 161 -16.75 4.17 -0.14
CA VAL A 161 -15.44 4.06 -0.82
C VAL A 161 -14.36 3.60 0.17
N SER A 162 -14.29 4.19 1.36
CA SER A 162 -13.29 3.84 2.39
C SER A 162 -13.45 2.40 2.90
N ARG A 163 -14.70 1.98 3.12
CA ARG A 163 -15.04 0.61 3.55
C ARG A 163 -14.59 -0.40 2.52
N TYR A 164 -14.96 -0.21 1.24
CA TYR A 164 -14.59 -1.15 0.19
C TYR A 164 -13.10 -1.14 -0.15
N PHE A 165 -12.44 0.02 -0.09
CA PHE A 165 -10.98 0.06 -0.17
C PHE A 165 -10.34 -0.86 0.87
N THR A 166 -10.86 -0.84 2.10
CA THR A 166 -10.37 -1.70 3.19
C THR A 166 -10.69 -3.17 2.97
N HIS A 167 -11.89 -3.49 2.44
CA HIS A 167 -12.27 -4.88 2.12
C HIS A 167 -11.36 -5.48 1.03
N VAL A 168 -11.13 -4.74 -0.06
CA VAL A 168 -10.26 -5.18 -1.14
C VAL A 168 -8.81 -5.27 -0.65
N LEU A 169 -8.32 -4.28 0.10
CA LEU A 169 -6.99 -4.32 0.71
C LEU A 169 -6.77 -5.61 1.52
N ASN A 170 -7.72 -5.95 2.39
CA ASN A 170 -7.63 -7.16 3.21
C ASN A 170 -7.66 -8.46 2.37
N ALA A 171 -8.42 -8.49 1.28
CA ALA A 171 -8.43 -9.64 0.37
C ALA A 171 -7.08 -9.78 -0.38
N VAL A 172 -6.52 -8.66 -0.85
CA VAL A 172 -5.21 -8.63 -1.51
C VAL A 172 -4.08 -8.98 -0.53
N LEU A 173 -4.17 -8.60 0.75
CA LEU A 173 -3.22 -9.02 1.80
C LEU A 173 -3.31 -10.52 2.14
N ARG A 174 -4.46 -11.16 1.91
CA ARG A 174 -4.54 -12.62 2.00
C ARG A 174 -3.82 -13.24 0.79
N MET A 175 -4.07 -12.71 -0.41
CA MET A 175 -3.36 -13.12 -1.63
C MET A 175 -1.84 -12.90 -1.55
N SER A 176 -1.38 -11.84 -0.88
CA SER A 176 0.05 -11.53 -0.76
C SER A 176 0.83 -12.64 -0.07
N LYS A 177 0.21 -13.37 0.87
CA LYS A 177 0.85 -14.49 1.57
C LYS A 177 1.18 -15.66 0.65
N ASP A 178 0.41 -15.83 -0.42
CA ASP A 178 0.60 -16.93 -1.37
C ASP A 178 1.46 -16.47 -2.56
N ILE A 179 1.20 -15.27 -3.09
CA ILE A 179 1.82 -14.81 -4.34
C ILE A 179 3.18 -14.14 -4.18
N ILE A 180 3.51 -13.61 -2.99
CA ILE A 180 4.86 -13.10 -2.68
C ILE A 180 5.64 -14.25 -2.02
N SER A 181 6.00 -15.21 -2.84
CA SER A 181 6.82 -16.36 -2.47
C SER A 181 7.58 -16.88 -3.69
N PRO A 182 8.73 -17.56 -3.52
CA PRO A 182 9.38 -18.25 -4.62
C PRO A 182 8.43 -19.26 -5.27
N LEU A 183 8.35 -19.27 -6.61
CA LEU A 183 7.61 -20.30 -7.34
C LEU A 183 8.17 -21.70 -7.05
N ASP A 184 9.50 -21.81 -7.15
CA ASP A 184 10.24 -23.00 -6.77
C ASP A 184 10.74 -22.81 -5.33
N LYS A 185 9.96 -23.34 -4.37
CA LYS A 185 10.27 -23.22 -2.94
C LYS A 185 11.56 -23.94 -2.52
N GLU A 186 12.03 -24.87 -3.35
CA GLU A 186 13.24 -25.66 -3.08
C GLU A 186 14.44 -25.17 -3.93
N PHE A 187 14.23 -24.17 -4.80
CA PHE A 187 15.25 -23.61 -5.70
C PHE A 187 16.01 -24.69 -6.50
N LYS A 188 15.29 -25.72 -6.96
CA LYS A 188 15.84 -26.83 -7.75
C LYS A 188 16.21 -26.41 -9.15
N ASN A 189 15.40 -25.54 -9.75
CA ASN A 189 15.57 -25.10 -11.12
C ASN A 189 16.49 -23.88 -11.21
N ILE A 190 17.27 -23.83 -12.28
CA ILE A 190 18.11 -22.66 -12.62
C ILE A 190 17.20 -21.63 -13.29
N PRO A 191 17.20 -20.37 -12.84
CA PRO A 191 16.41 -19.32 -13.48
C PRO A 191 16.70 -19.23 -14.97
N SER A 192 15.65 -19.13 -15.80
CA SER A 192 15.75 -19.06 -17.27
C SER A 192 16.69 -17.94 -17.72
N LYS A 193 16.59 -16.77 -17.09
CA LYS A 193 17.49 -15.62 -17.32
C LYS A 193 18.97 -15.98 -17.21
N ILE A 194 19.33 -16.86 -16.28
CA ILE A 194 20.73 -17.30 -16.11
C ILE A 194 21.04 -18.42 -17.09
N ARG A 195 20.19 -19.45 -17.15
CA ARG A 195 20.40 -20.65 -17.97
C ARG A 195 20.55 -20.34 -19.46
N ASP A 196 19.73 -19.41 -19.96
CA ASP A 196 19.57 -19.16 -21.39
C ASP A 196 20.49 -18.02 -21.89
N ASP A 197 21.27 -17.37 -21.01
CA ASP A 197 22.18 -16.27 -21.35
C ASP A 197 23.65 -16.61 -21.03
N HIS A 198 24.47 -16.69 -22.06
CA HIS A 198 25.92 -16.92 -21.99
C HIS A 198 26.71 -15.87 -21.19
N ARG A 199 26.12 -14.70 -20.89
CA ARG A 199 26.74 -13.73 -19.97
C ARG A 199 26.75 -14.23 -18.53
N TRP A 200 25.75 -15.03 -18.14
CA TRP A 200 25.54 -15.51 -16.78
C TRP A 200 25.83 -17.00 -16.64
N TRP A 201 25.50 -17.81 -17.65
CA TRP A 201 25.78 -19.23 -17.68
C TRP A 201 27.23 -19.52 -18.08
N PRO A 202 27.95 -20.45 -17.39
CA PRO A 202 27.54 -21.21 -16.20
C PRO A 202 27.88 -20.52 -14.86
N TYR A 203 28.49 -19.35 -14.91
CA TYR A 203 29.12 -18.66 -13.78
C TYR A 203 28.17 -18.42 -12.59
N PHE A 204 26.94 -17.98 -12.86
CA PHE A 204 25.94 -17.64 -11.84
C PHE A 204 24.83 -18.71 -11.70
N LYS A 205 25.05 -19.95 -12.15
CA LYS A 205 24.04 -21.02 -12.18
C LYS A 205 23.32 -21.31 -10.86
N ASP A 206 23.93 -20.94 -9.75
CA ASP A 206 23.43 -21.16 -8.39
C ASP A 206 22.83 -19.90 -7.74
N CYS A 207 22.79 -18.80 -8.48
CA CYS A 207 22.12 -17.58 -8.05
C CYS A 207 20.61 -17.71 -8.18
N ILE A 208 19.87 -17.38 -7.12
CA ILE A 208 18.41 -17.55 -7.04
C ILE A 208 17.62 -16.25 -7.08
N GLY A 209 18.30 -15.10 -7.01
CA GLY A 209 17.65 -13.78 -7.07
C GLY A 209 18.52 -12.68 -6.49
N ALA A 210 17.90 -11.54 -6.24
CA ALA A 210 18.54 -10.36 -5.66
C ALA A 210 17.77 -9.83 -4.45
N ILE A 211 18.49 -9.18 -3.53
CA ILE A 211 17.95 -8.51 -2.34
C ILE A 211 18.41 -7.07 -2.32
N ASP A 212 17.49 -6.16 -2.00
CA ASP A 212 17.77 -4.75 -1.87
C ASP A 212 16.67 -4.03 -1.07
N GLY A 213 17.01 -2.84 -0.60
CA GLY A 213 16.14 -1.91 0.12
C GLY A 213 15.57 -0.84 -0.80
N THR A 214 14.39 -0.32 -0.43
CA THR A 214 13.82 0.86 -1.09
C THR A 214 13.00 1.69 -0.10
N HIS A 215 12.99 3.00 -0.32
CA HIS A 215 12.20 3.93 0.47
C HIS A 215 10.87 4.28 -0.21
N ILE A 216 9.80 4.32 0.60
CA ILE A 216 8.47 4.79 0.20
C ILE A 216 8.04 5.96 1.10
N PRO A 217 7.63 7.11 0.55
CA PRO A 217 7.11 8.23 1.32
C PRO A 217 6.00 7.81 2.29
N VAL A 218 6.03 8.37 3.51
CA VAL A 218 5.04 8.09 4.55
C VAL A 218 4.42 9.38 5.07
N LYS A 219 3.11 9.36 5.36
CA LYS A 219 2.41 10.46 6.01
C LYS A 219 2.17 10.14 7.49
N ILE A 220 2.96 10.72 8.38
CA ILE A 220 2.83 10.56 9.83
C ILE A 220 2.82 11.92 10.55
N SER A 221 2.33 11.95 11.78
CA SER A 221 2.27 13.15 12.61
C SER A 221 3.66 13.75 12.81
N PRO A 222 3.83 15.10 12.80
CA PRO A 222 5.15 15.74 12.93
C PRO A 222 5.98 15.24 14.11
N SER A 223 5.33 14.99 15.26
CA SER A 223 5.98 14.47 16.47
C SER A 223 6.60 13.08 16.33
N LYS A 224 6.26 12.32 15.29
CA LYS A 224 6.77 10.96 15.02
C LYS A 224 7.68 10.91 13.79
N GLN A 225 7.97 12.03 13.14
CA GLN A 225 8.66 12.04 11.85
C GLN A 225 10.16 11.79 11.96
N VAL A 226 10.82 12.15 13.07
CA VAL A 226 12.29 12.10 13.19
C VAL A 226 12.89 10.75 12.80
N PRO A 227 12.39 9.58 13.28
CA PRO A 227 12.94 8.28 12.86
C PRO A 227 12.73 7.97 11.37
N TYR A 228 11.75 8.59 10.73
CA TYR A 228 11.41 8.31 9.33
C TYR A 228 12.12 9.22 8.34
N ILE A 229 12.78 10.27 8.81
CA ILE A 229 13.56 11.19 7.97
C ILE A 229 14.98 10.64 7.88
N GLY A 230 15.21 9.81 6.86
CA GLY A 230 16.54 9.33 6.49
C GLY A 230 17.26 10.29 5.55
N ARG A 231 18.18 9.74 4.75
CA ARG A 231 19.03 10.49 3.80
C ARG A 231 18.24 11.29 2.77
N LYS A 232 17.01 10.86 2.43
CA LYS A 232 16.15 11.56 1.47
C LYS A 232 15.57 12.89 1.98
N GLY A 233 15.78 13.24 3.26
CA GLY A 233 15.28 14.49 3.85
C GLY A 233 13.76 14.58 3.99
N ILE A 234 13.04 13.54 3.57
CA ILE A 234 11.59 13.40 3.71
C ILE A 234 11.25 12.16 4.55
N PRO A 235 10.12 12.16 5.28
CA PRO A 235 9.66 10.97 5.98
C PRO A 235 9.39 9.82 5.00
N THR A 236 10.07 8.69 5.19
CA THR A 236 9.89 7.46 4.41
C THR A 236 9.85 6.24 5.31
N GLN A 237 9.18 5.19 4.86
CA GLN A 237 9.39 3.84 5.39
C GLN A 237 10.43 3.12 4.53
N ASN A 238 11.32 2.37 5.16
CA ASN A 238 12.23 1.45 4.47
C ASN A 238 11.51 0.11 4.23
N VAL A 239 11.69 -0.44 3.03
CA VAL A 239 11.11 -1.69 2.55
C VAL A 239 12.24 -2.52 1.96
N MET A 240 12.55 -3.64 2.58
CA MET A 240 13.47 -4.63 2.01
C MET A 240 12.67 -5.68 1.23
N ALA A 241 13.12 -6.06 0.04
CA ALA A 241 12.49 -7.12 -0.73
C ALA A 241 13.52 -8.09 -1.29
N CYS A 242 13.05 -9.28 -1.64
CA CYS A 242 13.77 -10.21 -2.51
C CYS A 242 13.00 -10.31 -3.83
N CYS A 243 13.72 -10.41 -4.94
CA CYS A 243 13.11 -10.68 -6.24
C CYS A 243 13.79 -11.84 -6.97
N ASP A 244 13.03 -12.53 -7.79
CA ASP A 244 13.58 -13.43 -8.80
C ASP A 244 14.01 -12.66 -10.06
N PHE A 245 14.54 -13.39 -11.03
CA PHE A 245 15.02 -12.82 -12.28
C PHE A 245 13.93 -12.49 -13.30
N ASP A 246 12.69 -12.88 -13.01
CA ASP A 246 11.48 -12.55 -13.79
C ASP A 246 10.77 -11.30 -13.23
N MET A 247 11.47 -10.51 -12.41
CA MET A 247 10.97 -9.28 -11.77
C MET A 247 9.74 -9.50 -10.86
N ARG A 248 9.67 -10.66 -10.21
CA ARG A 248 8.65 -10.95 -9.19
C ARG A 248 9.23 -10.85 -7.79
N PHE A 249 8.47 -10.26 -6.89
CA PHE A 249 8.83 -10.25 -5.47
C PHE A 249 8.65 -11.64 -4.86
N THR A 250 9.68 -12.17 -4.23
CA THR A 250 9.64 -13.47 -3.54
C THR A 250 9.59 -13.34 -2.03
N PHE A 251 9.88 -12.15 -1.51
CA PHE A 251 9.76 -11.78 -0.09
C PHE A 251 9.66 -10.26 0.05
N VAL A 252 8.98 -9.80 1.10
CA VAL A 252 8.91 -8.37 1.48
C VAL A 252 8.93 -8.20 2.99
N CYS A 253 9.75 -7.27 3.47
CA CYS A 253 9.74 -6.75 4.84
C CYS A 253 9.53 -5.23 4.76
N ALA A 254 8.31 -4.78 5.07
CA ALA A 254 7.91 -3.38 4.97
C ALA A 254 7.61 -2.77 6.36
N GLY A 255 7.69 -1.45 6.43
CA GLY A 255 7.28 -0.69 7.62
C GLY A 255 8.39 -0.38 8.61
N TRP A 256 9.65 -0.45 8.18
CA TRP A 256 10.78 0.03 8.96
C TRP A 256 10.93 1.55 8.87
N GLU A 257 11.54 2.13 9.89
CA GLU A 257 11.89 3.56 9.90
C GLU A 257 12.81 3.91 8.72
N GLY A 258 12.63 5.11 8.15
CA GLY A 258 13.47 5.59 7.05
C GLY A 258 14.95 5.81 7.40
N THR A 259 15.31 5.82 8.69
CA THR A 259 16.72 5.82 9.15
C THR A 259 17.27 4.42 9.38
N ALA A 260 16.44 3.38 9.36
CA ALA A 260 16.90 2.02 9.58
C ALA A 260 17.81 1.57 8.43
N HIS A 261 19.02 1.14 8.77
CA HIS A 261 19.97 0.57 7.81
C HIS A 261 19.45 -0.74 7.23
N ASP A 262 19.69 -0.95 5.93
CA ASP A 262 19.25 -2.14 5.20
C ASP A 262 19.76 -3.44 5.83
N THR A 263 21.01 -3.45 6.31
CA THR A 263 21.59 -4.57 7.06
C THR A 263 20.79 -4.93 8.32
N ARG A 264 20.27 -3.94 9.05
CA ARG A 264 19.49 -4.22 10.26
C ARG A 264 18.16 -4.90 9.90
N ILE A 265 17.50 -4.43 8.86
CA ILE A 265 16.24 -4.99 8.36
C ILE A 265 16.47 -6.42 7.87
N PHE A 266 17.56 -6.63 7.13
CA PHE A 266 17.96 -7.93 6.63
C PHE A 266 18.23 -8.94 7.74
N LEU A 267 19.03 -8.56 8.73
CA LEU A 267 19.33 -9.41 9.88
C LEU A 267 18.07 -9.72 10.69
N ASP A 268 17.14 -8.77 10.88
CA ASP A 268 15.85 -9.08 11.52
C ASP A 268 15.03 -10.08 10.69
N ALA A 269 14.99 -9.88 9.37
CA ALA A 269 14.22 -10.70 8.45
C ALA A 269 14.65 -12.16 8.43
N ILE A 270 15.96 -12.43 8.39
CA ILE A 270 16.50 -13.80 8.31
C ILE A 270 16.48 -14.55 9.65
N HIS A 271 16.41 -13.85 10.78
CA HIS A 271 16.42 -14.50 12.10
C HIS A 271 15.00 -14.78 12.64
N ARG A 272 13.99 -14.02 12.19
CA ARG A 272 12.60 -14.17 12.65
C ARG A 272 11.85 -15.21 11.83
N LYS A 273 11.64 -16.38 12.44
CA LYS A 273 10.93 -17.50 11.81
C LYS A 273 9.51 -17.15 11.37
N GLU A 274 8.84 -16.22 12.04
CA GLU A 274 7.47 -15.81 11.73
C GLU A 274 7.36 -15.13 10.36
N LEU A 275 8.46 -14.55 9.87
CA LEU A 275 8.50 -13.87 8.58
C LEU A 275 8.63 -14.85 7.40
N GLN A 276 8.98 -16.11 7.65
CA GLN A 276 9.14 -17.14 6.62
C GLN A 276 10.06 -16.69 5.49
N PHE A 277 11.20 -16.11 5.85
CA PHE A 277 12.21 -15.68 4.88
C PHE A 277 12.65 -16.88 4.01
N PRO A 278 12.71 -16.74 2.67
CA PRO A 278 13.09 -17.82 1.76
C PRO A 278 14.61 -18.02 1.81
N HIS A 279 15.09 -18.76 2.81
CA HIS A 279 16.53 -19.02 2.95
C HIS A 279 17.07 -19.80 1.74
N PRO A 280 18.25 -19.41 1.22
CA PRO A 280 18.91 -20.18 0.17
C PRO A 280 19.29 -21.58 0.68
N PRO A 281 18.98 -22.66 -0.05
CA PRO A 281 19.48 -23.99 0.28
C PRO A 281 21.00 -24.05 0.05
N ARG A 282 21.65 -25.09 0.61
CA ARG A 282 23.10 -25.25 0.48
C ARG A 282 23.53 -25.25 -0.99
N GLY A 283 24.52 -24.42 -1.30
CA GLY A 283 25.05 -24.25 -2.65
C GLY A 283 24.32 -23.19 -3.48
N LYS A 284 23.18 -22.65 -3.04
CA LYS A 284 22.49 -21.52 -3.68
C LYS A 284 22.76 -20.21 -2.96
N TYR A 285 22.57 -19.08 -3.64
CA TYR A 285 22.77 -17.77 -3.04
C TYR A 285 21.95 -16.63 -3.68
N TYR A 286 21.67 -15.59 -2.89
CA TYR A 286 21.18 -14.30 -3.36
C TYR A 286 22.32 -13.33 -3.65
N LEU A 287 22.15 -12.43 -4.63
CA LEU A 287 23.01 -11.25 -4.77
C LEU A 287 22.50 -10.14 -3.86
N VAL A 288 23.40 -9.52 -3.11
CA VAL A 288 23.09 -8.42 -2.19
C VAL A 288 23.96 -7.21 -2.48
N ASP A 289 23.47 -6.02 -2.13
CA ASP A 289 24.24 -4.79 -2.32
C ASP A 289 25.45 -4.69 -1.36
N ALA A 290 26.41 -3.80 -1.65
CA ALA A 290 27.61 -3.59 -0.84
C ALA A 290 27.31 -3.22 0.64
N GLY A 291 26.12 -2.65 0.89
CA GLY A 291 25.65 -2.31 2.22
C GLY A 291 25.22 -3.52 3.07
N TYR A 292 25.06 -4.71 2.48
CA TYR A 292 24.63 -5.94 3.15
C TYR A 292 25.82 -6.84 3.55
N PRO A 293 25.65 -7.74 4.53
CA PRO A 293 26.68 -8.70 4.90
C PRO A 293 26.97 -9.69 3.77
N HIS A 294 28.25 -9.88 3.43
CA HIS A 294 28.71 -11.00 2.61
C HIS A 294 28.87 -12.23 3.51
N MET A 295 27.97 -13.21 3.38
CA MET A 295 27.94 -14.41 4.22
C MET A 295 27.30 -15.59 3.50
N LEU A 296 27.37 -16.80 4.06
CA LEU A 296 26.84 -18.02 3.45
C LEU A 296 25.41 -17.84 2.90
N GLY A 297 25.25 -18.03 1.58
CA GLY A 297 23.98 -17.85 0.87
C GLY A 297 23.67 -16.42 0.40
N TYR A 298 24.53 -15.45 0.70
CA TYR A 298 24.32 -14.03 0.37
C TYR A 298 25.62 -13.40 -0.14
N MET A 299 25.70 -13.19 -1.45
CA MET A 299 26.91 -12.78 -2.14
C MET A 299 26.92 -11.26 -2.36
N GLY A 300 27.75 -10.57 -1.56
CA GLY A 300 28.10 -9.16 -1.79
C GLY A 300 29.27 -8.98 -2.77
N PRO A 301 29.43 -7.77 -3.37
CA PRO A 301 30.54 -7.44 -4.26
C PRO A 301 31.90 -7.38 -3.53
N TYR A 302 33.00 -7.26 -4.29
CA TYR A 302 34.28 -6.86 -3.71
C TYR A 302 34.22 -5.39 -3.28
N LYS A 303 34.56 -5.13 -2.02
CA LYS A 303 34.64 -3.77 -1.47
C LYS A 303 35.94 -3.09 -1.89
N GLY A 304 35.94 -1.76 -1.95
CA GLY A 304 37.10 -0.95 -2.31
C GLY A 304 37.39 -0.85 -3.81
N GLU A 305 36.58 -1.50 -4.63
CA GLU A 305 36.66 -1.48 -6.09
C GLU A 305 35.41 -0.83 -6.68
N ARG A 306 35.47 -0.44 -7.96
CA ARG A 306 34.30 0.10 -8.67
C ARG A 306 33.15 -0.91 -8.69
N TYR A 307 31.93 -0.45 -8.46
CA TYR A 307 30.76 -1.33 -8.30
C TYR A 307 29.46 -0.79 -8.89
N HIS A 308 29.19 0.53 -8.85
CA HIS A 308 27.93 1.04 -9.35
C HIS A 308 27.87 1.01 -10.89
N LEU A 309 26.77 0.50 -11.44
CA LEU A 309 26.58 0.36 -12.89
C LEU A 309 26.72 1.70 -13.67
N PRO A 310 26.27 2.86 -13.14
CA PRO A 310 26.55 4.15 -13.76
C PRO A 310 28.05 4.46 -13.92
N ASP A 311 28.90 4.02 -13.00
CA ASP A 311 30.35 4.27 -13.05
C ASP A 311 31.02 3.44 -14.15
N PHE A 312 30.50 2.23 -14.40
CA PHE A 312 30.95 1.40 -15.53
C PHE A 312 30.48 1.95 -16.88
N ARG A 313 29.30 2.56 -16.94
CA ARG A 313 28.76 3.17 -18.17
C ARG A 313 29.46 4.46 -18.57
N ARG A 314 29.82 5.28 -17.57
CA ARG A 314 30.52 6.56 -17.79
C ARG A 314 32.03 6.40 -17.90
N GLY A 315 32.58 5.38 -17.23
CA GLY A 315 34.02 5.14 -17.13
C GLY A 315 34.56 4.17 -18.17
N SER A 316 35.81 3.77 -17.97
CA SER A 316 36.45 2.73 -18.79
C SER A 316 35.83 1.35 -18.54
N GLN A 317 36.05 0.41 -19.45
CA GLN A 317 35.70 -1.00 -19.23
C GLN A 317 36.27 -1.53 -17.89
N PRO A 318 35.58 -2.47 -17.21
CA PRO A 318 36.07 -3.09 -15.98
C PRO A 318 37.45 -3.70 -16.17
N LYS A 319 38.36 -3.46 -15.23
CA LYS A 319 39.75 -3.97 -15.28
C LYS A 319 40.05 -4.86 -14.08
N GLY A 320 40.68 -5.99 -14.37
CA GLY A 320 41.07 -6.94 -13.34
C GLY A 320 39.90 -7.76 -12.82
N MET A 321 40.23 -8.76 -12.02
CA MET A 321 39.31 -9.82 -11.61
C MET A 321 38.12 -9.28 -10.81
N HIS A 322 38.38 -8.34 -9.89
CA HIS A 322 37.36 -7.80 -9.00
C HIS A 322 36.37 -6.87 -9.71
N GLU A 323 36.84 -5.94 -10.56
CA GLU A 323 35.92 -5.05 -11.29
C GLU A 323 35.06 -5.81 -12.30
N ILE A 324 35.63 -6.82 -12.97
CA ILE A 324 34.87 -7.67 -13.91
C ILE A 324 33.76 -8.41 -13.17
N PHE A 325 34.07 -8.98 -12.00
CA PHE A 325 33.07 -9.60 -11.14
C PHE A 325 32.03 -8.57 -10.66
N ASN A 326 32.45 -7.42 -10.13
CA ASN A 326 31.54 -6.38 -9.62
C ASN A 326 30.60 -5.85 -10.71
N HIS A 327 31.09 -5.70 -11.94
CA HIS A 327 30.26 -5.33 -13.09
C HIS A 327 29.23 -6.41 -13.41
N ALA A 328 29.61 -7.69 -13.45
CA ALA A 328 28.69 -8.80 -13.67
C ALA A 328 27.66 -8.94 -12.52
N HIS A 329 28.12 -8.87 -11.28
CA HIS A 329 27.30 -8.91 -10.06
C HIS A 329 26.26 -7.79 -10.07
N SER A 330 26.69 -6.53 -10.23
CA SER A 330 25.79 -5.36 -10.23
C SER A 330 24.78 -5.40 -11.38
N SER A 331 25.20 -5.85 -12.56
CA SER A 331 24.33 -6.03 -13.74
C SER A 331 23.22 -7.06 -13.50
N LEU A 332 23.54 -8.20 -12.88
CA LEU A 332 22.55 -9.23 -12.58
C LEU A 332 21.64 -8.82 -11.40
N ARG A 333 22.22 -8.22 -10.35
CA ARG A 333 21.49 -7.69 -9.19
C ARG A 333 20.52 -6.57 -9.58
N CYS A 334 20.84 -5.75 -10.57
CA CYS A 334 20.02 -4.65 -11.09
C CYS A 334 18.56 -5.06 -11.40
N THR A 335 18.28 -6.35 -11.59
CA THR A 335 16.91 -6.86 -11.70
C THR A 335 15.99 -6.41 -10.55
N ILE A 336 16.47 -6.31 -9.31
CA ILE A 336 15.63 -5.83 -8.19
C ILE A 336 15.35 -4.34 -8.25
N GLU A 337 16.34 -3.54 -8.63
CA GLU A 337 16.17 -2.09 -8.85
C GLU A 337 15.15 -1.84 -9.95
N ARG A 338 15.27 -2.55 -11.08
CA ARG A 338 14.29 -2.52 -12.17
C ARG A 338 12.90 -2.91 -11.68
N THR A 339 12.80 -3.93 -10.83
CA THR A 339 11.53 -4.37 -10.24
C THR A 339 10.91 -3.27 -9.39
N PHE A 340 11.69 -2.59 -8.55
CA PHE A 340 11.22 -1.43 -7.80
C PHE A 340 10.80 -0.28 -8.70
N GLY A 341 11.56 0.02 -9.76
CA GLY A 341 11.21 1.06 -10.73
C GLY A 341 9.87 0.80 -11.43
N CYS A 342 9.68 -0.41 -11.96
CA CYS A 342 8.43 -0.84 -12.58
C CYS A 342 7.26 -0.77 -11.58
N TRP A 343 7.46 -1.28 -10.36
CA TRP A 343 6.44 -1.27 -9.32
C TRP A 343 6.03 0.14 -8.89
N LYS A 344 6.99 1.03 -8.59
CA LYS A 344 6.71 2.41 -8.17
C LYS A 344 6.08 3.25 -9.27
N SER A 345 6.55 3.10 -10.51
CA SER A 345 6.02 3.85 -11.66
C SER A 345 4.57 3.48 -11.98
N ARG A 346 4.18 2.21 -11.77
CA ARG A 346 2.80 1.75 -11.97
C ARG A 346 1.82 2.35 -10.96
N TRP A 347 2.23 2.47 -9.69
CA TRP A 347 1.35 2.85 -8.58
C TRP A 347 1.65 4.25 -8.06
N ARG A 348 1.02 5.26 -8.67
CA ARG A 348 1.23 6.68 -8.30
C ARG A 348 0.98 6.98 -6.82
N MET A 349 0.12 6.20 -6.15
CA MET A 349 -0.12 6.37 -4.71
C MET A 349 1.14 6.16 -3.86
N LEU A 350 2.11 5.38 -4.33
CA LEU A 350 3.38 5.17 -3.62
C LEU A 350 4.26 6.42 -3.63
N SER A 351 4.20 7.24 -4.68
CA SER A 351 4.93 8.51 -4.76
C SER A 351 4.31 9.60 -3.88
N THR A 352 3.01 9.51 -3.59
CA THR A 352 2.29 10.50 -2.76
C THR A 352 1.28 9.79 -1.87
N MET A 353 1.78 9.28 -0.74
CA MET A 353 0.98 8.50 0.18
C MET A 353 -0.13 9.35 0.84
N PRO A 354 -1.41 8.94 0.74
CA PRO A 354 -2.52 9.64 1.40
C PRO A 354 -2.43 9.54 2.93
N ASN A 355 -3.20 10.36 3.63
CA ASN A 355 -3.24 10.38 5.09
C ASN A 355 -4.02 9.18 5.69
N PHE A 356 -3.49 7.98 5.50
CA PHE A 356 -3.93 6.76 6.17
C PHE A 356 -3.18 6.56 7.48
N SER A 357 -3.68 5.69 8.37
CA SER A 357 -2.87 5.25 9.50
C SER A 357 -1.58 4.58 9.01
N TYR A 358 -0.49 4.69 9.76
CA TYR A 358 0.81 4.14 9.35
C TYR A 358 0.72 2.66 9.00
N HIS A 359 0.06 1.85 9.85
CA HIS A 359 -0.18 0.44 9.60
C HIS A 359 -0.87 0.18 8.25
N LYS A 360 -1.86 1.01 7.89
CA LYS A 360 -2.56 0.89 6.60
C LYS A 360 -1.67 1.29 5.42
N GLN A 361 -0.76 2.25 5.61
CA GLN A 361 0.25 2.60 4.59
C GLN A 361 1.23 1.43 4.34
N VAL A 362 1.67 0.72 5.38
CA VAL A 362 2.50 -0.49 5.25
C VAL A 362 1.74 -1.60 4.51
N GLN A 363 0.48 -1.81 4.86
CA GLN A 363 -0.39 -2.77 4.17
C GLN A 363 -0.58 -2.46 2.68
N ILE A 364 -0.72 -1.18 2.34
CA ILE A 364 -0.83 -0.71 0.95
C ILE A 364 0.43 -1.09 0.15
N VAL A 365 1.62 -0.92 0.73
CA VAL A 365 2.89 -1.29 0.10
C VAL A 365 2.87 -2.78 -0.27
N VAL A 366 2.63 -3.65 0.72
CA VAL A 366 2.60 -5.10 0.50
C VAL A 366 1.52 -5.51 -0.51
N ALA A 367 0.33 -4.92 -0.41
CA ALA A 367 -0.77 -5.21 -1.34
C ALA A 367 -0.45 -4.81 -2.78
N SER A 368 0.22 -3.67 -2.99
CA SER A 368 0.62 -3.22 -4.33
C SER A 368 1.69 -4.12 -4.95
N MET A 369 2.61 -4.68 -4.14
CA MET A 369 3.60 -5.67 -4.57
C MET A 369 2.94 -7.01 -4.93
N ALA A 370 1.89 -7.41 -4.20
CA ALA A 370 1.12 -8.61 -4.54
C ALA A 370 0.40 -8.47 -5.89
N ILE A 371 -0.18 -7.30 -6.17
CA ILE A 371 -0.81 -7.03 -7.48
C ILE A 371 0.23 -6.96 -8.58
N HIS A 372 1.42 -6.40 -8.33
CA HIS A 372 2.55 -6.44 -9.27
C HIS A 372 2.89 -7.87 -9.70
N ASN A 373 3.05 -8.79 -8.74
CA ASN A 373 3.26 -10.20 -9.04
C ASN A 373 2.08 -10.83 -9.77
N PHE A 374 0.84 -10.48 -9.38
CA PHE A 374 -0.36 -11.00 -10.05
C PHE A 374 -0.38 -10.63 -11.53
N ILE A 375 -0.07 -9.37 -11.86
CA ILE A 375 0.03 -8.91 -13.23
C ILE A 375 1.14 -9.66 -13.96
N ARG A 376 2.34 -9.76 -13.37
CA ARG A 376 3.48 -10.47 -13.98
C ARG A 376 3.17 -11.93 -14.31
N ASN A 377 2.31 -12.58 -13.53
CA ASN A 377 1.93 -13.98 -13.74
C ASN A 377 0.87 -14.20 -14.82
N HIS A 378 0.06 -13.19 -15.13
CA HIS A 378 -1.13 -13.36 -15.99
C HIS A 378 -1.11 -12.50 -17.26
N ALA A 379 -0.28 -11.46 -17.29
CA ALA A 379 -0.10 -10.64 -18.49
C ALA A 379 0.85 -11.33 -19.46
N ILE A 380 0.53 -11.28 -20.76
CA ILE A 380 1.38 -11.88 -21.80
C ILE A 380 2.46 -10.88 -22.21
N LYS A 381 2.10 -9.59 -22.33
CA LYS A 381 2.99 -8.49 -22.72
C LYS A 381 2.52 -7.17 -22.09
N ASP A 382 2.71 -7.03 -20.79
CA ASP A 382 2.32 -5.83 -20.08
C ASP A 382 3.23 -4.63 -20.41
N LEU A 383 2.62 -3.47 -20.67
CA LEU A 383 3.29 -2.27 -21.18
C LEU A 383 4.28 -1.63 -20.19
N GLU A 384 4.09 -1.85 -18.89
CA GLU A 384 4.92 -1.28 -17.84
C GLU A 384 6.11 -2.20 -17.51
N PHE A 385 6.02 -3.50 -17.83
CA PHE A 385 7.16 -4.42 -17.80
C PHE A 385 8.01 -4.36 -19.08
N GLN A 386 7.39 -4.15 -20.24
CA GLN A 386 8.04 -4.15 -21.56
C GLN A 386 9.35 -3.34 -21.62
N PRO A 387 9.43 -2.07 -21.16
CA PRO A 387 10.67 -1.30 -21.24
C PRO A 387 11.84 -1.94 -20.50
N TYR A 388 11.54 -2.66 -19.42
CA TYR A 388 12.55 -3.37 -18.64
C TYR A 388 12.88 -4.71 -19.29
N ASP A 389 11.90 -5.45 -19.82
CA ASP A 389 12.15 -6.72 -20.51
C ASP A 389 12.99 -6.50 -21.80
N ASP A 390 12.71 -5.42 -22.54
CA ASP A 390 13.38 -5.09 -23.81
C ASP A 390 14.77 -4.49 -23.60
N ASN A 391 14.97 -3.73 -22.51
CA ASN A 391 16.24 -3.08 -22.20
C ASN A 391 16.69 -3.41 -20.78
N GLU A 392 17.58 -4.39 -20.67
CA GLU A 392 18.13 -4.81 -19.39
C GLU A 392 18.98 -3.75 -18.69
N ASP A 393 19.48 -2.78 -19.46
CA ASP A 393 20.27 -1.66 -18.97
C ASP A 393 19.41 -0.49 -18.48
N LEU A 394 18.08 -0.57 -18.56
CA LEU A 394 17.22 0.49 -18.08
C LEU A 394 17.27 0.60 -16.54
N LEU A 395 17.97 1.62 -16.03
CA LEU A 395 18.01 1.95 -14.60
C LEU A 395 16.86 2.90 -14.25
N PRO A 396 16.12 2.65 -13.14
CA PRO A 396 15.20 3.63 -12.58
C PRO A 396 15.91 4.95 -12.26
N SER A 397 15.21 6.08 -12.40
CA SER A 397 15.76 7.41 -12.06
C SER A 397 16.21 7.52 -10.60
N ASP A 398 15.56 6.80 -9.68
CA ASP A 398 15.89 6.75 -8.25
C ASP A 398 17.27 6.10 -7.97
N CYS A 399 17.82 5.30 -8.90
CA CYS A 399 19.11 4.61 -8.73
C CYS A 399 20.31 5.50 -9.08
N LEU A 400 20.07 6.73 -9.56
CA LEU A 400 21.12 7.68 -9.94
C LEU A 400 21.54 8.61 -8.79
N GLU A 401 20.86 8.54 -7.63
CA GLU A 401 21.30 9.20 -6.41
C GLU A 401 22.52 8.46 -5.86
N ILE A 402 23.69 9.09 -5.93
CA ILE A 402 24.99 8.54 -5.52
C ILE A 402 24.91 8.10 -4.05
N ASN A 403 25.03 6.80 -3.80
CA ASN A 403 25.22 6.27 -2.45
C ASN A 403 26.66 6.57 -2.02
N GLU A 404 26.87 7.55 -1.14
CA GLU A 404 28.14 7.72 -0.43
C GLU A 404 28.39 6.53 0.54
N PRO A 405 29.65 6.24 0.89
CA PRO A 405 30.04 5.03 1.61
C PRO A 405 29.28 4.89 2.94
N GLN A 406 28.60 3.76 3.13
CA GLN A 406 27.98 3.44 4.43
C GLN A 406 29.07 2.90 5.37
N GLU A 407 29.23 3.54 6.53
CA GLU A 407 30.13 3.10 7.61
C GLU A 407 29.73 1.72 8.16
N GLU A 408 30.76 0.94 8.52
CA GLU A 408 30.66 -0.46 8.93
C GLU A 408 29.98 -0.65 10.30
N LEU A 409 29.05 -1.60 10.37
CA LEU A 409 28.75 -2.31 11.62
C LEU A 409 29.37 -3.71 11.53
N SER A 410 30.41 -3.94 12.33
CA SER A 410 31.05 -5.24 12.48
C SER A 410 30.10 -6.19 13.24
N ALA A 411 29.63 -7.24 12.56
CA ALA A 411 28.97 -8.36 13.21
C ALA A 411 30.04 -9.37 13.70
N GLU A 412 30.13 -9.59 15.01
CA GLU A 412 31.11 -10.50 15.63
C GLU A 412 30.73 -12.00 15.54
N GLN A 413 31.73 -12.78 15.12
CA GLN A 413 32.20 -14.07 15.68
C GLN A 413 31.37 -15.38 15.58
N SER A 414 30.38 -15.50 14.69
CA SER A 414 29.83 -16.85 14.33
C SER A 414 29.94 -17.23 12.83
N GLN A 415 30.63 -16.43 12.02
CA GLN A 415 30.55 -16.47 10.55
C GLN A 415 31.85 -16.83 9.80
N ILE A 416 32.94 -17.16 10.50
CA ILE A 416 34.27 -17.29 9.87
C ILE A 416 34.32 -18.40 8.79
N LEU A 417 33.67 -19.55 9.03
CA LEU A 417 33.69 -20.66 8.07
C LEU A 417 32.76 -20.44 6.87
N GLY A 418 31.57 -19.90 7.10
CA GLY A 418 30.58 -19.63 6.04
C GLY A 418 30.96 -18.48 5.12
N ASN A 419 31.72 -17.50 5.63
CA ASN A 419 32.27 -16.42 4.81
C ASN A 419 33.36 -16.97 3.88
N CYS A 420 34.21 -17.87 4.37
CA CYS A 420 35.25 -18.49 3.56
C CYS A 420 34.68 -19.27 2.36
N GLU A 421 33.59 -20.03 2.53
CA GLU A 421 32.94 -20.74 1.41
C GLU A 421 32.42 -19.77 0.33
N MET A 422 31.81 -18.66 0.74
CA MET A 422 31.29 -17.66 -0.20
C MET A 422 32.38 -16.82 -0.85
N ASP A 423 33.47 -16.54 -0.15
CA ASP A 423 34.66 -15.91 -0.70
C ASP A 423 35.27 -16.80 -1.78
N ILE A 424 35.45 -18.10 -1.52
CA ILE A 424 35.96 -19.07 -2.51
C ILE A 424 35.05 -19.12 -3.73
N LEU A 425 33.73 -19.16 -3.54
CA LEU A 425 32.78 -19.17 -4.65
C LEU A 425 32.86 -17.88 -5.48
N ARG A 426 32.93 -16.72 -4.81
CA ARG A 426 33.05 -15.41 -5.47
C ARG A 426 34.34 -15.34 -6.29
N ASP A 427 35.47 -15.74 -5.70
CA ASP A 427 36.78 -15.75 -6.36
C ASP A 427 36.82 -16.73 -7.54
N HIS A 428 36.16 -17.88 -7.41
CA HIS A 428 36.02 -18.84 -8.50
C HIS A 428 35.24 -18.26 -9.68
N ILE A 429 34.09 -17.62 -9.41
CA ILE A 429 33.29 -16.95 -10.44
C ILE A 429 34.11 -15.83 -11.10
N ALA A 430 34.78 -15.00 -10.30
CA ALA A 430 35.60 -13.90 -10.80
C ALA A 430 36.74 -14.39 -11.71
N SER A 431 37.41 -15.49 -11.31
CA SER A 431 38.46 -16.14 -12.10
C SER A 431 37.95 -16.72 -13.43
N GLN A 432 36.73 -17.26 -13.43
CA GLN A 432 36.10 -17.76 -14.66
C GLN A 432 35.66 -16.63 -15.60
N LEU A 433 35.20 -15.51 -15.06
CA LEU A 433 34.76 -14.34 -15.84
C LEU A 433 35.95 -13.61 -16.49
N ILE A 434 37.10 -13.49 -15.82
CA ILE A 434 38.29 -12.86 -16.42
C ILE A 434 38.96 -13.73 -17.49
N ALA A 435 38.75 -15.05 -17.44
CA ALA A 435 39.29 -15.99 -18.42
C ALA A 435 38.44 -16.08 -19.71
N ARG A 436 37.30 -15.36 -19.76
CA ARG A 436 36.40 -15.26 -20.91
C ARG A 436 36.92 -14.25 -21.92
#